data_AF-A0A5N6VTB5-F1
#
_entry.id   AF-A0A5N6VTB5-F1
#
_cell.length_a   1.000
_cell.length_b   1.000
_cell.length_c   1.000
_cell.angle_alpha   90.00
_cell.angle_beta   90.00
_cell.angle_gamma   90.00
#
_symmetry.space_group_name_H-M   'P 1'
#
loop_
_entity.id
_entity.type
_entity.pdbx_description
1 polymer ?
#
loop_
_entity_poly.entity_id
_entity_poly.type
_entity_poly.pdbx_seq_one_letter_code
_entity_poly.pdbx_strand_id
1 'polypeptide(L)'
;MDDQDSAAFFDQYAQFLPVLDPLTTPNTYYAQCPFLFWAVIGVACRTYPKNPTLLTALARSITDMALLSLASTSAPWHIIQALLLFLTWPLPKDNTRPELTFPLSGSMLHIAMQNGLHIPMSSHEFTKKRIPAPSEAELVRRSELWTRCVIVYQRACSIKGHPPRSFLELEQDFGQREVDLQRLSPSLVLERKCQELVARCCAAVLEIGVRTMSLKQERALDILLRTFENQVTDLEAQLSQGNTYLLFCYIITEEAHCRLAHDRIQTTICRLSIQMLHFFKSQTLLSTGCIQRLLYTACLAIESIEDLSRASLNLATTPLELYFALLLASVALLRILKGPSLPGLDIERARSCFFIAINLLKQMSVQNNDAAAKTVIVLNQLWNSIRAFRKPDGSDFPTLRIRSRLMLSPVVDAVWWWREEHDPQCRSGVPSQGNATDGIDTNRDSTGAAVNAPIGPMERHEPVLFDDQFLADFEWALGDDGLFPPTEPYGSGWS
;
A
#
# COMPACT_ATOMS: atom_id res chain seq x y z
N MET A 1 -4.68 -19.94 26.12
CA MET A 1 -4.03 -19.06 25.12
C MET A 1 -4.21 -17.69 25.70
N ASP A 2 -3.12 -17.22 26.30
CA ASP A 2 -3.10 -16.52 27.60
C ASP A 2 -2.83 -15.03 27.43
N ASP A 3 -2.79 -14.30 28.54
CA ASP A 3 -2.36 -12.89 28.63
C ASP A 3 -1.07 -12.55 27.85
N GLN A 4 -0.22 -13.55 27.57
CA GLN A 4 1.02 -13.41 26.80
C GLN A 4 0.83 -12.91 25.35
N ASP A 5 -0.18 -13.37 24.62
CA ASP A 5 -0.35 -12.98 23.21
C ASP A 5 -0.89 -11.54 23.11
N SER A 6 -1.75 -11.15 24.06
CA SER A 6 -2.19 -9.77 24.18
C SER A 6 -1.07 -8.83 24.64
N ALA A 7 -0.17 -9.28 25.50
CA ALA A 7 1.00 -8.50 25.92
C ALA A 7 1.91 -8.20 24.71
N ALA A 8 2.17 -9.21 23.86
CA ALA A 8 2.96 -9.04 22.64
C ALA A 8 2.38 -7.97 21.69
N PHE A 9 1.05 -7.86 21.60
CA PHE A 9 0.41 -6.78 20.84
C PHE A 9 0.79 -5.39 21.36
N PHE A 10 0.64 -5.16 22.66
CA PHE A 10 0.92 -3.85 23.26
C PHE A 10 2.41 -3.48 23.19
N ASP A 11 3.29 -4.46 23.33
CA ASP A 11 4.74 -4.25 23.27
C ASP A 11 5.23 -3.91 21.86
N GLN A 12 4.69 -4.57 20.82
CA GLN A 12 5.27 -4.51 19.48
C GLN A 12 4.46 -3.69 18.48
N TYR A 13 3.13 -3.63 18.62
CA TYR A 13 2.22 -3.11 17.60
C TYR A 13 1.50 -1.82 18.01
N ALA A 14 1.12 -1.70 19.29
CA ALA A 14 0.34 -0.55 19.77
C ALA A 14 1.05 0.80 19.56
N GLN A 15 2.38 0.82 19.49
CA GLN A 15 3.16 2.02 19.15
C GLN A 15 2.80 2.62 17.78
N PHE A 16 2.42 1.80 16.80
CA PHE A 16 2.07 2.27 15.45
C PHE A 16 0.60 2.68 15.35
N LEU A 17 -0.27 2.08 16.16
CA LEU A 17 -1.70 2.36 16.17
C LEU A 17 -2.24 2.30 17.61
N PRO A 18 -2.00 3.33 18.44
CA PRO A 18 -2.43 3.35 19.83
C PRO A 18 -3.93 3.69 19.90
N VAL A 19 -4.75 2.69 19.62
CA VAL A 19 -6.23 2.78 19.63
C VAL A 19 -6.85 1.99 20.78
N LEU A 20 -6.06 1.20 21.50
CA LEU A 20 -6.49 0.36 22.62
C LEU A 20 -5.88 0.81 23.93
N ASP A 21 -6.56 0.50 25.03
CA ASP A 21 -6.12 0.77 26.39
C ASP A 21 -5.33 -0.44 26.93
N PRO A 22 -4.03 -0.30 27.23
CA PRO A 22 -3.20 -1.41 27.73
C PRO A 22 -3.66 -1.94 29.10
N LEU A 23 -4.46 -1.18 29.84
CA LEU A 23 -4.99 -1.60 31.14
C LEU A 23 -6.24 -2.51 31.02
N THR A 24 -6.83 -2.61 29.83
CA THR A 24 -8.02 -3.44 29.60
C THR A 24 -7.62 -4.89 29.36
N THR A 25 -8.18 -5.82 30.16
CA THR A 25 -7.83 -7.25 30.04
C THR A 25 -8.35 -7.86 28.72
N PRO A 26 -7.70 -8.92 28.20
CA PRO A 26 -8.15 -9.58 26.97
C PRO A 26 -9.58 -10.13 27.07
N ASN A 27 -9.95 -10.68 28.24
CA ASN A 27 -11.30 -11.17 28.51
C ASN A 27 -12.35 -10.05 28.47
N THR A 28 -11.98 -8.85 28.94
CA THR A 28 -12.84 -7.67 28.85
C THR A 28 -13.07 -7.29 27.39
N TYR A 29 -12.02 -7.27 26.56
CA TYR A 29 -12.15 -7.03 25.12
C TYR A 29 -13.03 -8.07 24.44
N TYR A 30 -12.86 -9.36 24.77
CA TYR A 30 -13.69 -10.42 24.21
C TYR A 30 -15.18 -10.25 24.57
N ALA A 31 -15.47 -9.94 25.83
CA ALA A 31 -16.84 -9.72 26.30
C ALA A 31 -17.51 -8.50 25.62
N GLN A 32 -16.76 -7.46 25.31
CA GLN A 32 -17.26 -6.24 24.66
C GLN A 32 -17.43 -6.40 23.15
N CYS A 33 -16.45 -7.02 22.50
CA CYS A 33 -16.42 -7.22 21.05
C CYS A 33 -15.51 -8.42 20.70
N PRO A 34 -16.09 -9.60 20.42
CA PRO A 34 -15.30 -10.77 20.03
C PRO A 34 -14.41 -10.51 18.81
N PHE A 35 -14.89 -9.74 17.83
CA PHE A 35 -14.10 -9.37 16.67
C PHE A 35 -12.86 -8.55 17.05
N LEU A 36 -12.98 -7.59 17.97
CA LEU A 36 -11.84 -6.80 18.43
C LEU A 36 -10.79 -7.67 19.11
N PHE A 37 -11.23 -8.54 20.03
CA PHE A 37 -10.32 -9.49 20.68
C PHE A 37 -9.56 -10.32 19.65
N TRP A 38 -10.27 -10.93 18.70
CA TRP A 38 -9.62 -11.78 17.71
C TRP A 38 -8.77 -11.00 16.70
N ALA A 39 -9.09 -9.73 16.42
CA ALA A 39 -8.22 -8.85 15.64
C ALA A 39 -6.89 -8.59 16.36
N VAL A 40 -6.91 -8.31 17.67
CA VAL A 40 -5.70 -8.16 18.49
C VAL A 40 -4.85 -9.42 18.45
N ILE A 41 -5.47 -10.58 18.68
CA ILE A 41 -4.78 -11.88 18.64
C ILE A 41 -4.21 -12.15 17.24
N GLY A 42 -4.98 -11.90 16.17
CA GLY A 42 -4.52 -12.07 14.80
C GLY A 42 -3.30 -11.22 14.47
N VAL A 43 -3.27 -9.97 14.93
CA VAL A 43 -2.11 -9.08 14.77
C VAL A 43 -0.89 -9.63 15.53
N ALA A 44 -1.06 -10.01 16.80
CA ALA A 44 0.03 -10.55 17.62
C ALA A 44 0.59 -11.88 17.09
N CYS A 45 -0.24 -12.71 16.45
CA CYS A 45 0.18 -13.99 15.89
C CYS A 45 1.20 -13.85 14.76
N ARG A 46 1.34 -12.67 14.14
CA ARG A 46 2.30 -12.43 13.04
C ARG A 46 3.75 -12.60 13.47
N THR A 47 4.07 -12.35 14.74
CA THR A 47 5.43 -12.52 15.28
C THR A 47 5.50 -13.59 16.36
N TYR A 48 4.50 -14.47 16.44
CA TYR A 48 4.44 -15.52 17.46
C TYR A 48 5.33 -16.72 17.08
N PRO A 49 6.48 -16.92 17.75
CA PRO A 49 7.47 -17.91 17.30
C PRO A 49 7.09 -19.35 17.66
N LYS A 50 6.22 -19.56 18.66
CA LYS A 50 5.88 -20.91 19.16
C LYS A 50 4.93 -21.65 18.23
N ASN A 51 4.12 -20.94 17.44
CA ASN A 51 3.23 -21.55 16.45
C ASN A 51 3.06 -20.64 15.21
N PRO A 52 3.95 -20.75 14.21
CA PRO A 52 3.90 -19.91 13.01
C PRO A 52 2.67 -20.19 12.11
N THR A 53 1.97 -21.31 12.31
CA THR A 53 0.77 -21.66 11.52
C THR A 53 -0.53 -21.03 12.07
N LEU A 54 -0.47 -20.48 13.28
CA LEU A 54 -1.64 -19.95 14.00
C LEU A 54 -2.31 -18.79 13.26
N LEU A 55 -1.53 -17.88 12.68
CA LEU A 55 -2.05 -16.76 11.90
C LEU A 55 -2.92 -17.26 10.73
N THR A 56 -2.42 -18.22 9.96
CA THR A 56 -3.14 -18.82 8.83
C THR A 56 -4.42 -19.53 9.30
N ALA A 57 -4.35 -20.25 10.41
CA ALA A 57 -5.50 -20.95 10.98
C ALA A 57 -6.62 -20.00 11.41
N LEU A 58 -6.28 -18.82 11.91
CA LEU A 58 -7.24 -17.81 12.38
C LEU A 58 -7.73 -16.87 11.27
N ALA A 59 -6.97 -16.70 10.19
CA ALA A 59 -7.19 -15.69 9.16
C ALA A 59 -8.64 -15.68 8.63
N ARG A 60 -9.17 -16.87 8.30
CA ARG A 60 -10.52 -17.03 7.75
C ARG A 60 -11.59 -16.58 8.74
N SER A 61 -11.55 -17.07 9.97
CA SER A 61 -12.55 -16.75 10.99
C SER A 61 -12.55 -15.27 11.35
N ILE A 62 -11.38 -14.64 11.44
CA ILE A 62 -11.28 -13.19 11.70
C ILE A 62 -11.82 -12.38 10.53
N THR A 63 -11.54 -12.81 9.30
CA THR A 63 -12.08 -12.18 8.08
C THR A 63 -13.61 -12.28 8.04
N ASP A 64 -14.18 -13.43 8.40
CA ASP A 64 -15.63 -13.61 8.53
C ASP A 64 -16.22 -12.69 9.61
N MET A 65 -15.54 -12.55 10.76
CA MET A 65 -15.95 -11.60 11.79
C MET A 65 -15.91 -10.14 11.30
N ALA A 66 -14.91 -9.76 10.50
CA ALA A 66 -14.83 -8.42 9.91
C ALA A 66 -16.00 -8.14 8.97
N LEU A 67 -16.38 -9.11 8.13
CA LEU A 67 -17.55 -9.00 7.25
C LEU A 67 -18.86 -8.89 8.04
N LEU A 68 -19.03 -9.75 9.05
CA LEU A 68 -20.24 -9.76 9.88
C LEU A 68 -20.34 -8.54 10.80
N SER A 69 -19.24 -7.84 11.05
CA SER A 69 -19.21 -6.65 11.90
C SER A 69 -20.15 -5.53 11.40
N LEU A 70 -20.42 -5.48 10.10
CA LEU A 70 -21.33 -4.53 9.47
C LEU A 70 -22.78 -4.65 9.94
N ALA A 71 -23.17 -5.85 10.40
CA ALA A 71 -24.49 -6.14 10.94
C ALA A 71 -24.46 -6.42 12.46
N SER A 72 -23.32 -6.18 13.12
CA SER A 72 -23.13 -6.50 14.53
C SER A 72 -23.86 -5.53 15.45
N THR A 73 -24.32 -6.04 16.58
CA THR A 73 -24.88 -5.26 17.69
C THR A 73 -23.83 -4.81 18.71
N SER A 74 -22.56 -5.22 18.54
CA SER A 74 -21.45 -4.74 19.38
C SER A 74 -21.32 -3.22 19.29
N ALA A 75 -20.75 -2.62 20.33
CA ALA A 75 -20.55 -1.16 20.33
C ALA A 75 -19.71 -0.73 19.12
N PRO A 76 -20.18 0.22 18.29
CA PRO A 76 -19.49 0.65 17.07
C PRO A 76 -18.04 1.09 17.30
N TRP A 77 -17.77 1.64 18.48
CA TRP A 77 -16.42 1.97 18.95
C TRP A 77 -15.42 0.81 18.79
N HIS A 78 -15.76 -0.36 19.33
CA HIS A 78 -14.89 -1.53 19.31
C HIS A 78 -14.82 -2.18 17.91
N ILE A 79 -15.89 -2.08 17.13
CA ILE A 79 -15.90 -2.53 15.72
C ILE A 79 -14.91 -1.70 14.91
N ILE A 80 -14.93 -0.37 15.06
CA ILE A 80 -14.02 0.53 14.36
C ILE A 80 -12.57 0.25 14.76
N GLN A 81 -12.29 0.09 16.06
CA GLN A 81 -10.95 -0.31 16.53
C GLN A 81 -10.49 -1.63 15.89
N ALA A 82 -11.36 -2.63 15.81
CA ALA A 82 -11.05 -3.92 15.20
C ALA A 82 -10.76 -3.80 13.70
N LEU A 83 -11.57 -3.02 12.97
CA LEU A 83 -11.36 -2.73 11.55
C LEU A 83 -10.05 -1.97 11.32
N LEU A 84 -9.70 -1.00 12.17
CA LEU A 84 -8.42 -0.29 12.09
C LEU A 84 -7.24 -1.26 12.21
N LEU A 85 -7.27 -2.19 13.17
CA LEU A 85 -6.23 -3.21 13.33
C LEU A 85 -6.14 -4.10 12.08
N PHE A 86 -7.28 -4.62 11.63
CA PHE A 86 -7.36 -5.49 10.45
C PHE A 86 -6.81 -4.82 9.18
N LEU A 87 -7.12 -3.54 8.96
CA LEU A 87 -6.69 -2.80 7.77
C LEU A 87 -5.23 -2.34 7.85
N THR A 88 -4.70 -2.15 9.07
CA THR A 88 -3.29 -1.77 9.30
C THR A 88 -2.36 -2.96 9.14
N TRP A 89 -2.80 -4.14 9.57
CA TRP A 89 -2.10 -5.41 9.43
C TRP A 89 -3.01 -6.48 8.80
N PRO A 90 -3.16 -6.48 7.46
CA PRO A 90 -4.00 -7.45 6.78
C PRO A 90 -3.59 -8.89 7.08
N LEU A 91 -4.60 -9.74 7.23
CA LEU A 91 -4.42 -11.16 7.41
C LEU A 91 -4.00 -11.83 6.10
N PRO A 92 -3.39 -13.03 6.17
CA PRO A 92 -3.13 -13.86 5.00
C PRO A 92 -4.38 -14.01 4.14
N LYS A 93 -4.23 -13.82 2.83
CA LYS A 93 -5.35 -13.93 1.91
C LYS A 93 -5.75 -15.40 1.72
N ASP A 94 -7.05 -15.61 1.62
CA ASP A 94 -7.65 -16.83 1.10
C ASP A 94 -7.98 -16.57 -0.37
N ASN A 95 -7.25 -17.23 -1.27
CA ASN A 95 -7.37 -17.01 -2.71
C ASN A 95 -8.71 -17.47 -3.30
N THR A 96 -9.54 -18.16 -2.51
CA THR A 96 -10.90 -18.51 -2.93
C THR A 96 -11.91 -17.38 -2.70
N ARG A 97 -11.48 -16.27 -2.09
CA ARG A 97 -12.37 -15.18 -1.66
C ARG A 97 -11.86 -13.82 -2.17
N PRO A 98 -12.79 -12.89 -2.48
CA PRO A 98 -12.42 -11.56 -2.92
C PRO A 98 -11.65 -10.83 -1.83
N GLU A 99 -10.77 -9.92 -2.25
CA GLU A 99 -10.03 -9.04 -1.35
C GLU A 99 -10.95 -8.02 -0.68
N LEU A 100 -10.83 -7.86 0.65
CA LEU A 100 -11.80 -7.10 1.46
C LEU A 100 -11.27 -5.80 2.08
N THR A 101 -9.97 -5.51 2.03
CA THR A 101 -9.37 -4.33 2.66
C THR A 101 -10.03 -3.05 2.18
N PHE A 102 -10.26 -2.89 0.87
CA PHE A 102 -10.87 -1.67 0.34
C PHE A 102 -12.37 -1.53 0.64
N PRO A 103 -13.23 -2.56 0.41
CA PRO A 103 -14.61 -2.52 0.86
C PRO A 103 -14.78 -2.29 2.38
N LEU A 104 -13.94 -2.93 3.20
CA LEU A 104 -13.99 -2.78 4.65
C LEU A 104 -13.49 -1.42 5.11
N SER A 105 -12.52 -0.78 4.43
CA SER A 105 -12.08 0.58 4.77
C SER A 105 -13.18 1.62 4.54
N GLY A 106 -13.93 1.50 3.43
CA GLY A 106 -15.10 2.34 3.17
C GLY A 106 -16.21 2.08 4.20
N SER A 107 -16.43 0.82 4.54
CA SER A 107 -17.43 0.44 5.55
C SER A 107 -17.08 0.97 6.95
N MET A 108 -15.82 0.88 7.36
CA MET A 108 -15.30 1.47 8.61
C MET A 108 -15.60 2.97 8.68
N LEU A 109 -15.34 3.70 7.59
CA LEU A 109 -15.62 5.12 7.52
C LEU A 109 -17.11 5.43 7.64
N HIS A 110 -17.97 4.67 6.96
CA HIS A 110 -19.42 4.83 7.06
C HIS A 110 -19.95 4.49 8.46
N ILE A 111 -19.43 3.46 9.13
CA ILE A 111 -19.77 3.15 10.52
C ILE A 111 -19.37 4.31 11.44
N ALA A 112 -18.17 4.88 11.25
CA ALA A 112 -17.70 6.05 11.99
C ALA A 112 -18.62 7.27 11.78
N MET A 113 -19.03 7.53 10.53
CA MET A 113 -19.95 8.63 10.20
C MET A 113 -21.34 8.42 10.79
N GLN A 114 -21.89 7.21 10.68
CA GLN A 114 -23.19 6.84 11.24
C GLN A 114 -23.25 7.03 12.76
N ASN A 115 -22.11 7.01 13.43
CA ASN A 115 -21.98 7.21 14.88
C ASN A 115 -21.43 8.60 15.26
N GLY A 116 -21.43 9.56 14.32
CA GLY A 116 -21.10 10.95 14.60
C GLY A 116 -19.63 11.23 14.92
N LEU A 117 -18.69 10.34 14.55
CA LEU A 117 -17.26 10.56 14.84
C LEU A 117 -16.65 11.71 14.03
N HIS A 118 -17.19 12.00 12.86
CA HIS A 118 -16.79 13.12 11.99
C HIS A 118 -17.21 14.50 12.52
N ILE A 119 -18.14 14.56 13.47
CA ILE A 119 -18.57 15.81 14.13
C ILE A 119 -18.66 15.55 15.64
N PRO A 120 -17.52 15.44 16.35
CA PRO A 120 -17.48 15.01 17.75
C PRO A 120 -18.40 15.83 18.68
N MET A 121 -18.48 17.15 18.47
CA MET A 121 -19.33 18.06 19.26
C MET A 121 -20.83 17.76 19.11
N SER A 122 -21.28 17.43 17.90
CA SER A 122 -22.70 17.16 17.58
C SER A 122 -23.03 15.67 17.47
N SER A 123 -22.12 14.81 17.91
CA SER A 123 -22.27 13.35 17.90
C SER A 123 -23.55 12.80 18.56
N HIS A 124 -24.16 13.55 19.48
CA HIS A 124 -25.43 13.21 20.10
C HIS A 124 -26.62 13.23 19.11
N GLU A 125 -26.50 13.93 17.98
CA GLU A 125 -27.50 13.95 16.90
C GLU A 125 -27.55 12.62 16.13
N PHE A 126 -26.53 11.77 16.29
CA PHE A 126 -26.41 10.48 15.61
C PHE A 126 -26.92 9.31 16.47
N THR A 127 -27.49 9.57 17.65
CA THR A 127 -28.09 8.56 18.52
C THR A 127 -29.56 8.83 18.74
N LYS A 128 -30.36 7.75 18.78
CA LYS A 128 -31.79 7.82 19.13
C LYS A 128 -32.01 8.06 20.63
N LYS A 129 -30.98 7.85 21.46
CA LYS A 129 -31.05 8.03 22.91
C LYS A 129 -30.48 9.39 23.28
N ARG A 130 -31.19 10.13 24.14
CA ARG A 130 -30.66 11.37 24.72
C ARG A 130 -29.44 11.03 25.57
N ILE A 131 -28.27 11.42 25.10
CA ILE A 131 -27.00 11.31 25.82
C ILE A 131 -26.56 12.69 26.32
N PRO A 132 -25.83 12.76 27.44
CA PRO A 132 -25.16 13.99 27.85
C PRO A 132 -24.20 14.50 26.77
N ALA A 133 -23.84 15.78 26.85
CA ALA A 133 -22.75 16.31 26.04
C ALA A 133 -21.46 15.53 26.34
N PRO A 134 -20.65 15.20 25.32
CA PRO A 134 -19.41 14.46 25.53
C PRO A 134 -18.44 15.28 26.38
N SER A 135 -17.74 14.59 27.29
CA SER A 135 -16.61 15.17 28.02
C SER A 135 -15.44 15.49 27.09
N GLU A 136 -14.52 16.36 27.53
CA GLU A 136 -13.33 16.70 26.74
C GLU A 136 -12.50 15.45 26.37
N ALA A 137 -12.34 14.51 27.31
CA ALA A 137 -11.64 13.25 27.05
C ALA A 137 -12.38 12.37 26.02
N GLU A 138 -13.70 12.41 25.95
CA GLU A 138 -14.46 11.72 24.90
C GLU A 138 -14.34 12.43 23.55
N LEU A 139 -14.31 13.76 23.53
CA LEU A 139 -14.08 14.53 22.32
C LEU A 139 -12.72 14.21 21.72
N VAL A 140 -11.64 14.26 22.51
CA VAL A 140 -10.28 13.88 22.09
C VAL A 140 -10.27 12.49 21.48
N ARG A 141 -10.78 11.48 22.21
CA ARG A 141 -10.80 10.09 21.73
C ARG A 141 -11.58 9.93 20.42
N ARG A 142 -12.70 10.63 20.27
CA ARG A 142 -13.50 10.59 19.02
C ARG A 142 -12.77 11.25 17.87
N SER A 143 -12.14 12.41 18.08
CA SER A 143 -11.33 13.10 17.09
C SER A 143 -10.13 12.25 16.64
N GLU A 144 -9.46 11.57 17.58
CA GLU A 144 -8.36 10.66 17.28
C GLU A 144 -8.83 9.45 16.46
N LEU A 145 -9.92 8.80 16.90
CA LEU A 145 -10.45 7.63 16.21
C LEU A 145 -10.92 7.99 14.79
N TRP A 146 -11.63 9.11 14.61
CA TRP A 146 -12.01 9.63 13.31
C TRP A 146 -10.80 9.89 12.41
N THR A 147 -9.79 10.58 12.93
CA THR A 147 -8.57 10.91 12.16
C THR A 147 -7.86 9.65 11.69
N ARG A 148 -7.76 8.62 12.55
CA ARG A 148 -7.19 7.32 12.18
C ARG A 148 -8.01 6.59 11.12
N CYS A 149 -9.34 6.66 11.19
CA CYS A 149 -10.22 6.10 10.15
C CYS A 149 -9.95 6.75 8.79
N VAL A 150 -9.86 8.08 8.75
CA VAL A 150 -9.57 8.85 7.54
C VAL A 150 -8.21 8.47 6.96
N ILE A 151 -7.16 8.44 7.79
CA ILE A 151 -5.79 8.07 7.38
C ILE A 151 -5.76 6.66 6.79
N VAL A 152 -6.33 5.67 7.49
CA VAL A 152 -6.34 4.27 7.04
C VAL A 152 -7.16 4.10 5.75
N TYR A 153 -8.29 4.79 5.61
CA TYR A 153 -9.06 4.80 4.37
C TYR A 153 -8.24 5.39 3.20
N GLN A 154 -7.61 6.57 3.40
CA GLN A 154 -6.81 7.21 2.37
C GLN A 154 -5.60 6.36 1.95
N ARG A 155 -4.93 5.70 2.92
CA ARG A 155 -3.88 4.71 2.66
C ARG A 155 -4.41 3.53 1.85
N ALA A 156 -5.58 2.98 2.21
CA ALA A 156 -6.21 1.89 1.47
C ALA A 156 -6.52 2.29 0.01
N CYS A 157 -7.01 3.52 -0.24
CA CYS A 157 -7.15 4.05 -1.60
C CYS A 157 -5.83 4.05 -2.36
N SER A 158 -4.78 4.64 -1.77
CA SER A 158 -3.44 4.74 -2.37
C SER A 158 -2.86 3.37 -2.71
N ILE A 159 -2.97 2.40 -1.79
CA ILE A 159 -2.51 1.01 -1.95
C ILE A 159 -3.28 0.26 -3.04
N LYS A 160 -4.52 0.65 -3.32
CA LYS A 160 -5.30 0.11 -4.45
C LYS A 160 -5.10 0.89 -5.76
N GLY A 161 -4.41 2.02 -5.71
CA GLY A 161 -4.29 2.95 -6.83
C GLY A 161 -5.60 3.67 -7.15
N HIS A 162 -6.50 3.78 -6.17
CA HIS A 162 -7.72 4.59 -6.25
C HIS A 162 -7.46 6.00 -5.71
N PRO A 163 -8.19 7.02 -6.20
CA PRO A 163 -8.06 8.38 -5.66
C PRO A 163 -8.51 8.42 -4.20
N PRO A 164 -7.63 8.79 -3.25
CA PRO A 164 -8.04 9.09 -1.89
C PRO A 164 -8.96 10.32 -1.91
N ARG A 165 -10.01 10.30 -1.08
CA ARG A 165 -10.90 11.46 -0.93
C ARG A 165 -10.39 12.37 0.18
N SER A 166 -10.47 13.67 -0.05
CA SER A 166 -10.36 14.66 1.02
C SER A 166 -11.65 14.65 1.84
N PHE A 167 -11.54 14.76 3.15
CA PHE A 167 -12.68 14.82 4.06
C PHE A 167 -12.76 16.17 4.80
N LEU A 168 -12.01 17.17 4.32
CA LEU A 168 -12.03 18.51 4.91
C LEU A 168 -13.41 19.18 4.80
N GLU A 169 -14.18 18.84 3.78
CA GLU A 169 -15.53 19.39 3.53
C GLU A 169 -16.59 18.82 4.48
N LEU A 170 -16.35 17.66 5.12
CA LEU A 170 -17.26 17.10 6.11
C LEU A 170 -17.18 17.81 7.47
N GLU A 171 -16.11 18.58 7.70
CA GLU A 171 -15.92 19.35 8.93
C GLU A 171 -16.65 20.70 8.76
N GLN A 172 -17.89 20.75 9.27
CA GLN A 172 -18.88 21.80 8.99
C GLN A 172 -18.48 23.24 9.38
N ASP A 173 -17.36 23.43 10.10
CA ASP A 173 -16.84 24.74 10.49
C ASP A 173 -15.30 24.75 10.54
N PHE A 174 -14.68 25.72 9.85
CA PHE A 174 -13.23 25.93 9.85
C PHE A 174 -12.67 26.16 11.26
N GLY A 175 -13.41 26.87 12.13
CA GLY A 175 -12.99 27.11 13.51
C GLY A 175 -12.99 25.83 14.34
N GLN A 176 -14.02 24.99 14.17
CA GLN A 176 -14.14 23.72 14.87
C GLN A 176 -13.05 22.74 14.44
N ARG A 177 -12.68 22.73 13.16
CA ARG A 177 -11.59 21.91 12.64
C ARG A 177 -10.25 22.25 13.29
N GLU A 178 -9.93 23.53 13.45
CA GLU A 178 -8.66 23.94 14.05
C GLU A 178 -8.61 23.54 15.54
N VAL A 179 -9.73 23.69 16.25
CA VAL A 179 -9.87 23.21 17.63
C VAL A 179 -9.73 21.69 17.71
N ASP A 180 -10.37 20.94 16.82
CA ASP A 180 -10.27 19.48 16.78
C ASP A 180 -8.84 19.01 16.49
N LEU A 181 -8.10 19.71 15.61
CA LEU A 181 -6.69 19.42 15.32
C LEU A 181 -5.78 19.73 16.51
N GLN A 182 -6.07 20.78 17.29
CA GLN A 182 -5.32 21.12 18.51
C GLN A 182 -5.46 20.05 19.61
N ARG A 183 -6.51 19.22 19.56
CA ARG A 183 -6.71 18.10 20.48
C ARG A 183 -5.86 16.86 20.15
N LEU A 184 -5.31 16.78 18.94
CA LEU A 184 -4.58 15.61 18.46
C LEU A 184 -3.09 15.70 18.80
N SER A 185 -2.43 14.55 18.92
CA SER A 185 -0.97 14.51 19.00
C SER A 185 -0.31 15.10 17.73
N PRO A 186 0.84 15.77 17.85
CA PRO A 186 1.54 16.37 16.71
C PRO A 186 1.82 15.38 15.57
N SER A 187 2.24 14.15 15.90
CA SER A 187 2.50 13.09 14.90
C SER A 187 1.24 12.69 14.15
N LEU A 188 0.09 12.56 14.84
CA LEU A 188 -1.18 12.24 14.17
C LEU A 188 -1.66 13.39 13.26
N VAL A 189 -1.45 14.64 13.67
CA VAL A 189 -1.71 15.83 12.82
C VAL A 189 -0.82 15.81 11.58
N LEU A 190 0.46 15.49 11.73
CA LEU A 190 1.39 15.37 10.62
C LEU A 190 0.96 14.29 9.63
N GLU A 191 0.64 13.08 10.12
CA GLU A 191 0.15 11.98 9.28
C GLU A 191 -1.09 12.39 8.51
N ARG A 192 -2.07 13.01 9.19
CA ARG A 192 -3.28 13.53 8.55
C ARG A 192 -2.96 14.56 7.46
N LYS A 193 -2.07 15.52 7.73
CA LYS A 193 -1.64 16.52 6.74
C LYS A 193 -0.95 15.89 5.53
N CYS A 194 -0.12 14.87 5.74
CA CYS A 194 0.55 14.13 4.67
C CYS A 194 -0.45 13.44 3.75
N GLN A 195 -1.38 12.66 4.32
CA GLN A 195 -2.40 11.95 3.52
C GLN A 195 -3.34 12.92 2.80
N GLU A 196 -3.68 14.05 3.43
CA GLU A 196 -4.48 15.09 2.79
C GLU A 196 -3.78 15.77 1.61
N LEU A 197 -2.47 16.06 1.73
CA LEU A 197 -1.69 16.59 0.60
C LEU A 197 -1.66 15.60 -0.57
N VAL A 198 -1.46 14.32 -0.29
CA VAL A 198 -1.49 13.26 -1.30
C VAL A 198 -2.87 13.19 -1.96
N ALA A 199 -3.96 13.19 -1.19
CA ALA A 199 -5.33 13.16 -1.70
C ALA A 199 -5.63 14.34 -2.65
N ARG A 200 -5.30 15.56 -2.22
CA ARG A 200 -5.44 16.79 -3.04
C ARG A 200 -4.59 16.73 -4.30
N CYS A 201 -3.36 16.23 -4.20
CA CYS A 201 -2.47 16.08 -5.35
C CYS A 201 -3.07 15.10 -6.38
N CYS A 202 -3.53 13.93 -5.92
CA CYS A 202 -4.18 12.94 -6.78
C CYS A 202 -5.45 13.49 -7.46
N ALA A 203 -6.30 14.21 -6.74
CA ALA A 203 -7.49 14.84 -7.32
C ALA A 203 -7.12 15.83 -8.45
N ALA A 204 -6.18 16.73 -8.19
CA ALA A 204 -5.76 17.72 -9.19
C ALA A 204 -5.04 17.10 -10.40
N VAL A 205 -4.31 15.99 -10.19
CA VAL A 205 -3.70 15.21 -11.28
C VAL A 205 -4.77 14.58 -12.18
N LEU A 206 -5.88 14.10 -11.61
CA LEU A 206 -6.98 13.54 -12.39
C LEU A 206 -7.68 14.62 -13.23
N GLU A 207 -7.81 15.85 -12.74
CA GLU A 207 -8.36 16.98 -13.49
C GLU A 207 -7.53 17.34 -14.73
N ILE A 208 -6.20 17.20 -14.67
CA ILE A 208 -5.32 17.41 -15.84
C ILE A 208 -5.60 16.38 -16.95
N GLY A 209 -6.00 15.17 -16.56
CA GLY A 209 -6.15 14.02 -17.44
C GLY A 209 -4.81 13.37 -17.76
N VAL A 210 -4.63 12.12 -17.29
CA VAL A 210 -3.34 11.42 -17.37
C VAL A 210 -3.29 10.29 -18.40
N ARG A 211 -4.40 9.90 -19.04
CA ARG A 211 -4.42 8.78 -20.01
C ARG A 211 -3.55 9.08 -21.24
N THR A 212 -3.79 10.23 -21.87
CA THR A 212 -3.01 10.76 -22.99
C THR A 212 -2.66 12.20 -22.66
N MET A 213 -1.37 12.54 -22.69
CA MET A 213 -0.90 13.87 -22.29
C MET A 213 -0.21 14.59 -23.43
N SER A 214 -0.71 15.78 -23.75
CA SER A 214 0.02 16.74 -24.58
C SER A 214 1.23 17.33 -23.83
N LEU A 215 2.18 17.91 -24.56
CA LEU A 215 3.32 18.61 -23.94
C LEU A 215 2.87 19.73 -22.99
N LYS A 216 1.75 20.42 -23.29
CA LYS A 216 1.18 21.45 -22.42
C LYS A 216 0.67 20.85 -21.10
N GLN A 217 -0.02 19.71 -21.16
CA GLN A 217 -0.47 19.00 -19.95
C GLN A 217 0.71 18.46 -19.14
N GLU A 218 1.78 17.96 -19.79
CA GLU A 218 2.98 17.53 -19.06
C GLU A 218 3.66 18.68 -18.31
N ARG A 219 3.78 19.85 -18.93
CA ARG A 219 4.32 21.06 -18.27
C ARG A 219 3.44 21.51 -17.12
N ALA A 220 2.11 21.49 -17.30
CA ALA A 220 1.15 21.81 -16.25
C ALA A 220 1.27 20.83 -15.07
N LEU A 221 1.39 19.52 -15.36
CA LEU A 221 1.61 18.49 -14.36
C LEU A 221 2.92 18.71 -13.59
N ASP A 222 4.02 19.05 -14.27
CA ASP A 222 5.30 19.33 -13.59
C ASP A 222 5.21 20.51 -12.63
N ILE A 223 4.57 21.61 -13.04
CA ILE A 223 4.32 22.77 -12.18
C ILE A 223 3.48 22.37 -10.97
N LEU A 224 2.39 21.65 -11.20
CA LEU A 224 1.48 21.20 -10.15
C LEU A 224 2.20 20.31 -9.12
N LEU A 225 2.94 19.30 -9.59
CA LEU A 225 3.67 18.39 -8.72
C LEU A 225 4.72 19.14 -7.91
N ARG A 226 5.45 20.10 -8.51
CA ARG A 226 6.40 20.94 -7.78
C ARG A 226 5.73 21.79 -6.69
N THR A 227 4.52 22.30 -6.93
CA THR A 227 3.75 23.02 -5.90
C THR A 227 3.40 22.12 -4.71
N PHE A 228 3.08 20.85 -4.95
CA PHE A 228 2.86 19.89 -3.86
C PHE A 228 4.18 19.44 -3.20
N GLU A 229 5.25 19.23 -3.96
CA GLU A 229 6.59 18.96 -3.40
C GLU A 229 7.04 20.08 -2.45
N ASN A 230 6.76 21.34 -2.78
CA ASN A 230 7.06 22.49 -1.91
C ASN A 230 6.21 22.50 -0.64
N GLN A 231 4.91 22.18 -0.72
CA GLN A 231 4.07 22.03 0.48
C GLN A 231 4.60 20.94 1.42
N VAL A 232 5.16 19.84 0.88
CA VAL A 232 5.83 18.83 1.72
C VAL A 232 7.09 19.40 2.36
N THR A 233 7.86 20.23 1.65
CA THR A 233 9.04 20.91 2.21
C THR A 233 8.65 21.83 3.36
N ASP A 234 7.51 22.53 3.25
CA ASP A 234 7.00 23.38 4.32
C ASP A 234 6.62 22.55 5.56
N LEU A 235 6.05 21.35 5.37
CA LEU A 235 5.78 20.42 6.48
C LEU A 235 7.07 19.91 7.13
N GLU A 236 8.07 19.52 6.34
CA GLU A 236 9.39 19.09 6.83
C GLU A 236 10.11 20.22 7.59
N ALA A 237 9.96 21.47 7.14
CA ALA A 237 10.49 22.65 7.81
C ALA A 237 9.76 22.92 9.14
N GLN A 238 8.43 22.76 9.19
CA GLN A 238 7.66 22.87 10.44
C GLN A 238 8.11 21.84 11.48
N LEU A 239 8.37 20.59 11.06
CA LEU A 239 8.96 19.57 11.93
C LEU A 239 10.32 20.02 12.46
N SER A 240 11.20 20.48 11.57
CA SER A 240 12.54 20.92 11.94
C SER A 240 12.54 22.12 12.89
N GLN A 241 11.62 23.07 12.72
CA GLN A 241 11.47 24.26 13.56
C GLN A 241 10.87 23.94 14.93
N GLY A 242 9.87 23.04 15.00
CA GLY A 242 9.38 22.49 16.26
C GLY A 242 10.48 21.74 17.03
N ASN A 243 11.40 21.12 16.30
CA ASN A 243 12.52 20.36 16.85
C ASN A 243 13.69 21.23 17.33
N THR A 244 13.79 22.51 16.96
CA THR A 244 14.84 23.41 17.47
C THR A 244 14.72 23.65 18.98
N TYR A 245 13.52 23.58 19.55
CA TYR A 245 13.31 23.59 21.01
C TYR A 245 13.55 22.21 21.66
N LEU A 246 13.33 21.11 20.93
CA LEU A 246 13.63 19.74 21.39
C LEU A 246 15.11 19.37 21.23
N LEU A 247 15.88 20.11 20.42
CA LEU A 247 17.34 20.00 20.34
C LEU A 247 18.04 20.50 21.61
N PHE A 248 17.35 21.24 22.48
CA PHE A 248 17.82 21.51 23.85
C PHE A 248 17.41 20.41 24.85
N CYS A 249 16.49 19.51 24.46
CA CYS A 249 16.12 18.29 25.17
C CYS A 249 16.77 17.03 24.53
N TYR A 250 17.91 17.19 23.85
CA TYR A 250 18.54 16.20 22.96
C TYR A 250 19.22 15.01 23.65
N ILE A 251 18.93 14.81 24.91
CA ILE A 251 19.31 13.63 25.69
C ILE A 251 18.06 13.39 26.53
N ILE A 252 17.41 12.20 26.53
CA ILE A 252 16.92 11.47 27.73
C ILE A 252 16.10 10.19 27.32
N THR A 253 15.39 10.06 26.17
CA THR A 253 14.57 8.83 25.91
C THR A 253 14.57 8.25 24.48
N GLU A 254 14.63 6.92 24.38
CA GLU A 254 14.53 6.12 23.15
C GLU A 254 13.21 6.38 22.38
N GLU A 255 12.11 6.56 23.10
CA GLU A 255 10.80 6.82 22.50
C GLU A 255 10.73 8.11 21.68
N ALA A 256 11.41 9.18 22.11
CA ALA A 256 11.40 10.45 21.39
C ALA A 256 12.14 10.33 20.04
N HIS A 257 13.20 9.53 20.01
CA HIS A 257 13.94 9.23 18.79
C HIS A 257 13.08 8.43 17.80
N CYS A 258 12.40 7.38 18.26
CA CYS A 258 11.49 6.58 17.43
C CYS A 258 10.34 7.41 16.85
N ARG A 259 9.75 8.33 17.64
CA ARG A 259 8.69 9.24 17.17
C ARG A 259 9.19 10.16 16.05
N LEU A 260 10.35 10.78 16.22
CA LEU A 260 10.95 11.66 15.20
C LEU A 260 11.30 10.90 13.92
N ALA A 261 11.83 9.67 14.06
CA ALA A 261 12.10 8.80 12.92
C ALA A 261 10.80 8.47 12.15
N HIS A 262 9.72 8.14 12.86
CA HIS A 262 8.41 7.89 12.26
C HIS A 262 7.87 9.12 11.53
N ASP A 263 7.89 10.31 12.15
CA ASP A 263 7.42 11.55 11.53
C ASP A 263 8.19 11.87 10.23
N ARG A 264 9.51 11.65 10.23
CA ARG A 264 10.36 11.82 9.03
C ARG A 264 10.04 10.80 7.95
N ILE A 265 9.76 9.55 8.32
CA ILE A 265 9.32 8.52 7.37
C ILE A 265 7.99 8.94 6.73
N GLN A 266 7.03 9.45 7.51
CA GLN A 266 5.72 9.87 7.00
C GLN A 266 5.82 11.01 5.96
N THR A 267 6.61 12.04 6.21
CA THR A 267 6.83 13.11 5.20
C THR A 267 7.57 12.60 3.97
N THR A 268 8.53 11.69 4.15
CA THR A 268 9.27 11.08 3.03
C THR A 268 8.35 10.23 2.16
N ILE A 269 7.44 9.45 2.76
CA ILE A 269 6.41 8.67 2.04
C ILE A 269 5.45 9.58 1.28
N CYS A 270 5.02 10.69 1.90
CA CYS A 270 4.20 11.71 1.25
C CYS A 270 4.90 12.29 0.00
N ARG A 271 6.17 12.70 0.15
CA ARG A 271 6.99 13.20 -0.95
C ARG A 271 7.16 12.18 -2.07
N LEU A 272 7.50 10.94 -1.71
CA LEU A 272 7.67 9.84 -2.67
C LEU A 272 6.37 9.60 -3.45
N SER A 273 5.25 9.53 -2.75
CA SER A 273 3.91 9.34 -3.31
C SER A 273 3.57 10.40 -4.38
N ILE A 274 3.87 11.67 -4.11
CA ILE A 274 3.70 12.77 -5.07
C ILE A 274 4.67 12.63 -6.24
N GLN A 275 5.95 12.37 -5.97
CA GLN A 275 6.99 12.29 -7.00
C GLN A 275 6.81 11.09 -7.95
N MET A 276 6.20 10.00 -7.49
CA MET A 276 5.82 8.86 -8.34
C MET A 276 4.93 9.27 -9.51
N LEU A 277 4.14 10.34 -9.35
CA LEU A 277 3.27 10.87 -10.41
C LEU A 277 4.08 11.56 -11.54
N HIS A 278 5.36 11.84 -11.36
CA HIS A 278 6.20 12.35 -12.46
C HIS A 278 6.35 11.33 -13.59
N PHE A 279 6.24 10.02 -13.33
CA PHE A 279 6.33 8.98 -14.36
C PHE A 279 5.20 9.04 -15.42
N PHE A 280 4.14 9.80 -15.17
CA PHE A 280 3.13 10.05 -16.21
C PHE A 280 3.67 10.89 -17.38
N LYS A 281 4.73 11.68 -17.14
CA LYS A 281 5.39 12.49 -18.17
C LYS A 281 6.28 11.59 -19.03
N SER A 282 6.34 11.87 -20.34
CA SER A 282 7.27 11.22 -21.26
C SER A 282 8.26 12.21 -21.86
N GLN A 283 7.78 13.38 -22.29
CA GLN A 283 8.59 14.38 -22.99
C GLN A 283 9.43 15.23 -22.03
N THR A 284 8.88 15.54 -20.86
CA THR A 284 9.49 16.44 -19.85
C THR A 284 10.11 15.70 -18.68
N LEU A 285 10.08 14.37 -18.68
CA LEU A 285 10.56 13.54 -17.58
C LEU A 285 12.05 13.78 -17.27
N LEU A 286 12.87 13.80 -18.33
CA LEU A 286 14.32 13.92 -18.22
C LEU A 286 14.81 15.37 -18.06
N SER A 287 14.00 16.36 -18.45
CA SER A 287 14.44 17.76 -18.53
C SER A 287 14.20 18.59 -17.27
N THR A 288 13.35 18.15 -16.33
CA THR A 288 12.94 18.97 -15.17
C THR A 288 13.66 18.62 -13.86
N GLY A 289 14.68 17.75 -13.92
CA GLY A 289 15.41 17.26 -12.74
C GLY A 289 14.57 16.43 -11.76
N CYS A 290 13.32 16.09 -12.13
CA CYS A 290 12.41 15.33 -11.26
C CYS A 290 12.92 13.92 -10.96
N ILE A 291 13.61 13.28 -11.91
CA ILE A 291 14.23 11.96 -11.71
C ILE A 291 15.29 11.98 -10.62
N GLN A 292 16.13 13.04 -10.56
CA GLN A 292 17.13 13.17 -9.51
C GLN A 292 16.49 13.34 -8.12
N ARG A 293 15.43 14.15 -8.03
CA ARG A 293 14.68 14.32 -6.77
C ARG A 293 13.99 13.03 -6.35
N LEU A 294 13.37 12.32 -7.28
CA LEU A 294 12.71 11.04 -7.02
C LEU A 294 13.71 9.97 -6.57
N LEU A 295 14.87 9.86 -7.24
CA LEU A 295 15.95 8.95 -6.84
C LEU A 295 16.39 9.25 -5.40
N TYR A 296 16.63 10.52 -5.08
CA TYR A 296 17.02 10.94 -3.72
C TYR A 296 15.97 10.54 -2.68
N THR A 297 14.69 10.88 -2.92
CA THR A 297 13.61 10.55 -1.98
C THR A 297 13.41 9.04 -1.83
N ALA A 298 13.52 8.27 -2.91
CA ALA A 298 13.40 6.81 -2.86
C ALA A 298 14.52 6.17 -2.03
N CYS A 299 15.78 6.59 -2.23
CA CYS A 299 16.90 6.16 -1.39
C CYS A 299 16.68 6.55 0.08
N LEU A 300 16.27 7.80 0.34
CA LEU A 300 16.02 8.29 1.69
C LEU A 300 14.91 7.50 2.40
N ALA A 301 13.85 7.12 1.69
CA ALA A 301 12.77 6.30 2.24
C ALA A 301 13.27 4.93 2.70
N ILE A 302 14.09 4.28 1.86
CA ILE A 302 14.66 2.96 2.15
C ILE A 302 15.63 3.06 3.33
N GLU A 303 16.55 4.02 3.31
CA GLU A 303 17.52 4.25 4.39
C GLU A 303 16.81 4.55 5.72
N SER A 304 15.75 5.35 5.72
CA SER A 304 14.99 5.66 6.94
C SER A 304 14.29 4.43 7.53
N ILE A 305 13.77 3.53 6.69
CA ILE A 305 13.18 2.26 7.14
C ILE A 305 14.26 1.29 7.61
N GLU A 306 15.43 1.30 6.98
CA GLU A 306 16.60 0.53 7.43
C GLU A 306 17.08 0.99 8.81
N ASP A 307 17.18 2.31 9.03
CA ASP A 307 17.53 2.90 10.33
C ASP A 307 16.55 2.45 11.41
N LEU A 308 15.24 2.47 11.10
CA LEU A 308 14.20 1.97 11.99
C LEU A 308 14.37 0.48 12.31
N SER A 309 14.73 -0.34 11.32
CA SER A 309 15.00 -1.77 11.51
C SER A 309 16.21 -2.02 12.42
N ARG A 310 17.26 -1.19 12.34
CA ARG A 310 18.46 -1.32 13.17
C ARG A 310 18.23 -0.94 14.62
N ALA A 311 17.20 -0.15 14.92
CA ALA A 311 16.77 0.21 16.27
C ALA A 311 16.00 -0.93 17.00
N SER A 312 16.36 -2.20 16.75
CA SER A 312 15.74 -3.41 17.32
C SER A 312 14.24 -3.61 17.01
N LEU A 313 13.71 -2.96 15.99
CA LEU A 313 12.34 -3.18 15.55
C LEU A 313 12.23 -4.44 14.67
N ASN A 314 11.31 -5.33 15.02
CA ASN A 314 10.94 -6.44 14.14
C ASN A 314 10.08 -5.93 12.97
N LEU A 315 10.63 -5.94 11.74
CA LEU A 315 9.93 -5.40 10.57
C LEU A 315 8.61 -6.11 10.24
N ALA A 316 8.40 -7.35 10.69
CA ALA A 316 7.12 -8.06 10.56
C ALA A 316 5.96 -7.41 11.35
N THR A 317 6.28 -6.54 12.31
CA THR A 317 5.29 -5.79 13.12
C THR A 317 4.88 -4.47 12.48
N THR A 318 5.58 -4.04 11.43
CA THR A 318 5.33 -2.73 10.83
C THR A 318 3.98 -2.66 10.10
N PRO A 319 3.34 -1.48 10.07
CA PRO A 319 2.12 -1.27 9.30
C PRO A 319 2.31 -1.50 7.81
N LEU A 320 1.23 -1.87 7.12
CA LEU A 320 1.19 -2.06 5.65
C LEU A 320 1.73 -0.86 4.86
N GLU A 321 1.63 0.36 5.40
CA GLU A 321 2.15 1.57 4.76
C GLU A 321 3.67 1.51 4.55
N LEU A 322 4.46 0.93 5.46
CA LEU A 322 5.92 0.86 5.30
C LEU A 322 6.31 -0.13 4.19
N TYR A 323 5.59 -1.25 4.09
CA TYR A 323 5.69 -2.13 2.94
C TYR A 323 5.36 -1.40 1.64
N PHE A 324 4.28 -0.61 1.61
CA PHE A 324 3.89 0.17 0.45
C PHE A 324 4.96 1.21 0.04
N ALA A 325 5.58 1.87 1.02
CA ALA A 325 6.69 2.78 0.79
C ALA A 325 7.89 2.10 0.14
N LEU A 326 8.30 0.93 0.65
CA LEU A 326 9.37 0.13 0.04
C LEU A 326 9.00 -0.31 -1.38
N LEU A 327 7.75 -0.69 -1.62
CA LEU A 327 7.26 -1.06 -2.95
C LEU A 327 7.39 0.11 -3.94
N LEU A 328 6.91 1.30 -3.58
CA LEU A 328 7.03 2.50 -4.42
C LEU A 328 8.50 2.86 -4.66
N ALA A 329 9.32 2.89 -3.61
CA ALA A 329 10.73 3.24 -3.70
C ALA A 329 11.52 2.25 -4.56
N SER A 330 11.34 0.95 -4.35
CA SER A 330 12.02 -0.10 -5.10
C SER A 330 11.69 -0.05 -6.59
N VAL A 331 10.42 0.15 -6.94
CA VAL A 331 10.00 0.28 -8.33
C VAL A 331 10.51 1.58 -8.94
N ALA A 332 10.49 2.70 -8.20
CA ALA A 332 11.06 3.96 -8.68
C ALA A 332 12.55 3.78 -9.03
N LEU A 333 13.34 3.21 -8.12
CA LEU A 333 14.75 2.93 -8.33
C LEU A 333 14.96 1.98 -9.50
N LEU A 334 14.21 0.89 -9.58
CA LEU A 334 14.31 -0.08 -10.68
C LEU A 334 14.09 0.59 -12.05
N ARG A 335 13.03 1.41 -12.18
CA ARG A 335 12.74 2.13 -13.44
C ARG A 335 13.83 3.13 -13.80
N ILE A 336 14.38 3.84 -12.81
CA ILE A 336 15.46 4.81 -13.03
C ILE A 336 16.76 4.09 -13.42
N LEU A 337 17.13 3.02 -12.71
CA LEU A 337 18.36 2.24 -12.95
C LEU A 337 18.35 1.51 -14.29
N LYS A 338 17.18 1.07 -14.79
CA LYS A 338 17.05 0.40 -16.09
C LYS A 338 16.72 1.34 -17.24
N GLY A 339 16.37 2.59 -16.94
CA GLY A 339 16.03 3.64 -17.89
C GLY A 339 17.26 4.36 -18.49
N PRO A 340 17.03 5.51 -19.14
CA PRO A 340 18.10 6.28 -19.77
C PRO A 340 19.13 6.79 -18.75
N SER A 341 20.42 6.66 -19.09
CA SER A 341 21.51 7.20 -18.27
C SER A 341 21.49 8.73 -18.27
N LEU A 342 21.33 9.33 -17.09
CA LEU A 342 21.37 10.77 -16.89
C LEU A 342 22.63 11.18 -16.09
N PRO A 343 23.36 12.22 -16.52
CA PRO A 343 24.52 12.71 -15.78
C PRO A 343 24.10 13.27 -14.41
N GLY A 344 24.92 13.01 -13.39
CA GLY A 344 24.71 13.53 -12.02
C GLY A 344 23.78 12.68 -11.13
N LEU A 345 23.28 11.55 -11.60
CA LEU A 345 22.58 10.59 -10.75
C LEU A 345 23.57 9.74 -9.95
N ASP A 346 23.29 9.59 -8.66
CA ASP A 346 24.03 8.68 -7.78
C ASP A 346 23.52 7.23 -7.96
N ILE A 347 23.96 6.62 -9.06
CA ILE A 347 23.55 5.28 -9.48
C ILE A 347 24.04 4.21 -8.49
N GLU A 348 25.20 4.41 -7.86
CA GLU A 348 25.75 3.46 -6.90
C GLU A 348 24.93 3.44 -5.61
N ARG A 349 24.58 4.61 -5.06
CA ARG A 349 23.65 4.68 -3.92
C ARG A 349 22.30 4.08 -4.26
N ALA A 350 21.75 4.39 -5.44
CA ALA A 350 20.47 3.85 -5.89
C ALA A 350 20.50 2.32 -6.01
N ARG A 351 21.57 1.75 -6.59
CA ARG A 351 21.75 0.29 -6.70
C ARG A 351 21.85 -0.35 -5.31
N SER A 352 22.64 0.22 -4.40
CA SER A 352 22.75 -0.26 -3.02
C SER A 352 21.40 -0.26 -2.32
N CYS A 353 20.68 0.88 -2.37
CA CYS A 353 19.35 1.02 -1.78
C CYS A 353 18.35 0.02 -2.36
N PHE A 354 18.39 -0.26 -3.66
CA PHE A 354 17.50 -1.25 -4.28
C PHE A 354 17.66 -2.64 -3.66
N PHE A 355 18.89 -3.09 -3.40
CA PHE A 355 19.13 -4.39 -2.74
C PHE A 355 18.86 -4.36 -1.24
N ILE A 356 19.10 -3.24 -0.57
CA ILE A 356 18.68 -3.04 0.82
C ILE A 356 17.16 -3.19 0.93
N ALA A 357 16.39 -2.55 0.05
CA ALA A 357 14.93 -2.65 0.03
C ALA A 357 14.44 -4.10 -0.16
N ILE A 358 15.07 -4.87 -1.05
CA ILE A 358 14.79 -6.30 -1.21
C ILE A 358 15.01 -7.06 0.11
N ASN A 359 16.07 -6.76 0.85
CA ASN A 359 16.34 -7.42 2.13
C ASN A 359 15.37 -6.97 3.24
N LEU A 360 14.96 -5.70 3.27
CA LEU A 360 13.93 -5.22 4.20
C LEU A 360 12.57 -5.88 3.91
N LEU A 361 12.19 -6.01 2.63
CA LEU A 361 10.96 -6.70 2.23
C LEU A 361 10.95 -8.17 2.65
N LYS A 362 12.10 -8.88 2.57
CA LYS A 362 12.21 -10.25 3.10
C LYS A 362 11.94 -10.31 4.61
N GLN A 363 12.40 -9.31 5.37
CA GLN A 363 12.20 -9.24 6.81
C GLN A 363 10.77 -8.84 7.22
N MET A 364 10.04 -8.14 6.34
CA MET A 364 8.62 -7.82 6.54
C MET A 364 7.69 -9.01 6.28
N SER A 365 8.19 -10.04 5.57
CA SER A 365 7.40 -11.22 5.23
C SER A 365 7.09 -12.05 6.48
N VAL A 366 5.81 -12.35 6.67
CA VAL A 366 5.29 -13.19 7.76
C VAL A 366 5.00 -14.60 7.26
N GLN A 367 4.80 -14.78 5.95
CA GLN A 367 4.49 -16.07 5.33
C GLN A 367 5.18 -16.24 3.98
N ASN A 368 5.56 -17.48 3.63
CA ASN A 368 6.34 -17.81 2.44
C ASN A 368 5.77 -17.27 1.11
N ASN A 369 4.46 -17.01 1.04
CA ASN A 369 3.76 -16.57 -0.16
C ASN A 369 2.97 -15.26 0.05
N ASP A 370 3.35 -14.44 1.03
CA ASP A 370 2.70 -13.13 1.20
C ASP A 370 3.17 -12.10 0.16
N ALA A 371 2.52 -10.92 0.18
CA ALA A 371 2.80 -9.84 -0.75
C ALA A 371 4.27 -9.37 -0.73
N ALA A 372 4.92 -9.41 0.44
CA ALA A 372 6.31 -9.02 0.59
C ALA A 372 7.26 -10.04 -0.07
N ALA A 373 7.08 -11.33 0.20
CA ALA A 373 7.81 -12.42 -0.44
C ALA A 373 7.64 -12.40 -1.97
N LYS A 374 6.42 -12.17 -2.46
CA LYS A 374 6.13 -12.07 -3.90
C LYS A 374 6.79 -10.85 -4.53
N THR A 375 6.77 -9.70 -3.86
CA THR A 375 7.45 -8.49 -4.33
C THR A 375 8.95 -8.72 -4.48
N VAL A 376 9.58 -9.42 -3.53
CA VAL A 376 11.00 -9.80 -3.61
C VAL A 376 11.29 -10.63 -4.87
N ILE A 377 10.44 -11.60 -5.21
CA ILE A 377 10.59 -12.42 -6.41
C ILE A 377 10.51 -11.54 -7.67
N VAL A 378 9.45 -10.74 -7.78
CA VAL A 378 9.21 -9.86 -8.94
C VAL A 378 10.36 -8.88 -9.14
N LEU A 379 10.82 -8.20 -8.09
CA LEU A 379 11.91 -7.22 -8.16
C LEU A 379 13.22 -7.88 -8.62
N ASN A 380 13.57 -9.05 -8.09
CA ASN A 380 14.79 -9.76 -8.50
C ASN A 380 14.73 -10.22 -9.96
N GLN A 381 13.58 -10.71 -10.42
CA GLN A 381 13.43 -11.18 -11.80
C GLN A 381 13.43 -10.00 -12.78
N LEU A 382 12.74 -8.90 -12.46
CA LEU A 382 12.79 -7.68 -13.28
C LEU A 382 14.18 -7.02 -13.30
N TRP A 383 14.92 -7.07 -12.20
CA TRP A 383 16.30 -6.59 -12.15
C TRP A 383 17.16 -7.27 -13.21
N ASN A 384 17.08 -8.61 -13.28
CA ASN A 384 17.85 -9.44 -14.21
C ASN A 384 17.27 -9.52 -15.63
N SER A 385 16.03 -9.06 -15.84
CA SER A 385 15.41 -9.02 -17.17
C SER A 385 16.11 -8.03 -18.09
N ILE A 386 16.43 -8.46 -19.32
CA ILE A 386 16.92 -7.59 -20.39
C ILE A 386 15.79 -6.91 -21.18
N ARG A 387 14.53 -7.34 -20.96
CA ARG A 387 13.35 -6.87 -21.70
C ARG A 387 12.55 -5.82 -20.93
N ALA A 388 12.60 -5.85 -19.60
CA ALA A 388 11.85 -4.94 -18.76
C ALA A 388 12.19 -3.47 -19.08
N PHE A 389 11.16 -2.67 -19.39
CA PHE A 389 11.24 -1.26 -19.77
C PHE A 389 12.04 -0.99 -21.05
N ARG A 390 12.08 -1.96 -21.97
CA ARG A 390 12.74 -1.85 -23.28
C ARG A 390 11.76 -2.09 -24.42
N LYS A 391 11.97 -1.40 -25.53
CA LYS A 391 11.31 -1.70 -26.80
C LYS A 391 11.90 -2.97 -27.43
N PRO A 392 11.23 -3.56 -28.44
CA PRO A 392 11.77 -4.72 -29.17
C PRO A 392 13.14 -4.47 -29.83
N ASP A 393 13.46 -3.21 -30.14
CA ASP A 393 14.75 -2.79 -30.68
C ASP A 393 15.86 -2.60 -29.61
N GLY A 394 15.54 -2.81 -28.32
CA GLY A 394 16.44 -2.64 -27.19
C GLY A 394 16.57 -1.20 -26.67
N SER A 395 15.91 -0.23 -27.32
CA SER A 395 15.89 1.16 -26.83
C SER A 395 15.04 1.31 -25.56
N ASP A 396 15.31 2.35 -24.78
CA ASP A 396 14.60 2.63 -23.53
C ASP A 396 13.10 2.88 -23.78
N PHE A 397 12.25 2.36 -22.87
CA PHE A 397 10.81 2.62 -22.84
C PHE A 397 10.42 3.33 -21.52
N PRO A 398 10.61 4.66 -21.43
CA PRO A 398 10.35 5.41 -20.20
C PRO A 398 8.85 5.62 -19.91
N THR A 399 8.00 5.53 -20.93
CA THR A 399 6.56 5.79 -20.83
C THR A 399 5.84 4.68 -20.05
N LEU A 400 4.89 5.05 -19.20
CA LEU A 400 3.98 4.10 -18.55
C LEU A 400 2.93 3.55 -19.51
N ARG A 401 2.73 2.23 -19.53
CA ARG A 401 1.63 1.55 -20.25
C ARG A 401 0.36 1.54 -19.41
N ILE A 402 0.50 1.25 -18.12
CA ILE A 402 -0.60 1.35 -17.15
C ILE A 402 -0.63 2.75 -16.55
N ARG A 403 -1.77 3.43 -16.67
CA ARG A 403 -1.93 4.86 -16.30
C ARG A 403 -3.20 5.14 -15.48
N SER A 404 -3.91 4.10 -15.04
CA SER A 404 -5.22 4.20 -14.38
C SER A 404 -5.16 4.11 -12.86
N ARG A 405 -3.97 4.01 -12.26
CA ARG A 405 -3.77 3.68 -10.84
C ARG A 405 -2.98 4.74 -10.06
N LEU A 406 -2.97 5.99 -10.52
CA LEU A 406 -2.27 7.11 -9.87
C LEU A 406 -0.80 6.77 -9.52
N MET A 407 -0.34 7.04 -8.29
CA MET A 407 1.04 6.79 -7.83
C MET A 407 1.47 5.33 -7.94
N LEU A 408 0.49 4.41 -8.03
CA LEU A 408 0.70 2.98 -8.10
C LEU A 408 0.86 2.48 -9.54
N SER A 409 0.52 3.32 -10.52
CA SER A 409 0.65 3.00 -11.94
C SER A 409 2.05 2.50 -12.33
N PRO A 410 3.17 3.10 -11.86
CA PRO A 410 4.50 2.58 -12.15
C PRO A 410 4.77 1.17 -11.61
N VAL A 411 4.16 0.80 -10.48
CA VAL A 411 4.25 -0.53 -9.87
C VAL A 411 3.44 -1.52 -10.67
N VAL A 412 2.18 -1.20 -10.95
CA VAL A 412 1.30 -2.08 -11.74
C VAL A 412 1.91 -2.32 -13.13
N ASP A 413 2.43 -1.27 -13.76
CA ASP A 413 3.15 -1.38 -15.03
C ASP A 413 4.37 -2.31 -14.94
N ALA A 414 5.18 -2.21 -13.89
CA ALA A 414 6.32 -3.09 -13.67
C ALA A 414 5.90 -4.56 -13.49
N VAL A 415 4.82 -4.82 -12.75
CA VAL A 415 4.25 -6.16 -12.60
C VAL A 415 3.75 -6.70 -13.94
N TRP A 416 3.18 -5.86 -14.81
CA TRP A 416 2.82 -6.29 -16.18
C TRP A 416 4.03 -6.66 -17.04
N TRP A 417 5.13 -5.90 -16.96
CA TRP A 417 6.40 -6.28 -17.62
C TRP A 417 6.88 -7.65 -17.15
N TRP A 418 6.76 -7.91 -15.85
CA TRP A 418 7.13 -9.18 -15.27
C TRP A 418 6.26 -10.33 -15.79
N ARG A 419 4.93 -10.14 -15.83
CA ARG A 419 3.97 -11.15 -16.31
C ARG A 419 4.20 -11.52 -17.77
N GLU A 420 4.39 -10.55 -18.66
CA GLU A 420 4.63 -10.85 -20.08
C GLU A 420 5.84 -11.78 -20.31
N GLU A 421 6.84 -11.69 -19.43
CA GLU A 421 8.02 -12.53 -19.50
C GLU A 421 7.85 -13.88 -18.78
N HIS A 422 7.10 -13.95 -17.68
CA HIS A 422 7.08 -15.12 -16.79
C HIS A 422 5.75 -15.89 -16.75
N ASP A 423 4.66 -15.30 -17.25
CA ASP A 423 3.32 -15.90 -17.30
C ASP A 423 3.07 -16.53 -18.69
N PRO A 424 2.98 -17.87 -18.79
CA PRO A 424 2.78 -18.57 -20.06
C PRO A 424 1.47 -18.18 -20.77
N GLN A 425 0.41 -17.85 -20.00
CA GLN A 425 -0.90 -17.48 -20.56
C GLN A 425 -0.85 -16.13 -21.29
N CYS A 426 0.06 -15.25 -20.88
CA CYS A 426 0.27 -13.95 -21.51
C CYS A 426 0.97 -14.07 -22.88
N ARG A 427 1.66 -15.19 -23.15
CA ARG A 427 2.37 -15.45 -24.41
C ARG A 427 1.47 -16.03 -25.51
N SER A 428 0.35 -16.65 -25.16
CA SER A 428 -0.56 -17.31 -26.12
C SER A 428 -1.42 -16.37 -26.97
N GLY A 429 -1.32 -15.04 -26.77
CA GLY A 429 -2.11 -14.04 -27.49
C GLY A 429 -1.58 -13.59 -28.85
N VAL A 430 -0.43 -14.10 -29.32
CA VAL A 430 0.07 -13.78 -30.67
C VAL A 430 -0.58 -14.77 -31.65
N PRO A 431 -1.50 -14.36 -32.54
CA PRO A 431 -1.97 -15.25 -33.58
C PRO A 431 -0.77 -15.53 -34.48
N SER A 432 -0.31 -16.77 -34.43
CA SER A 432 0.68 -17.28 -35.36
C SER A 432 0.06 -17.11 -36.75
N GLN A 433 0.57 -16.15 -37.55
CA GLN A 433 0.39 -16.16 -38.99
C GLN A 433 1.11 -17.41 -39.53
N GLY A 434 0.48 -18.56 -39.34
CA GLY A 434 0.80 -19.78 -40.04
C GLY A 434 -0.12 -19.84 -41.25
N ASN A 435 0.45 -19.69 -42.44
CA ASN A 435 -0.22 -19.94 -43.71
C ASN A 435 -0.96 -21.29 -43.64
N ALA A 436 -2.29 -21.24 -43.56
CA ALA A 436 -3.12 -22.41 -43.75
C ALA A 436 -3.17 -22.70 -45.26
N THR A 437 -2.40 -23.69 -45.70
CA THR A 437 -2.69 -24.38 -46.96
C THR A 437 -3.86 -25.32 -46.74
N ASP A 438 -4.84 -25.21 -47.63
CA ASP A 438 -6.02 -26.06 -47.77
C ASP A 438 -5.73 -27.56 -47.58
N GLY A 439 -6.63 -28.22 -46.86
CA GLY A 439 -6.60 -29.68 -46.67
C GLY A 439 -7.86 -30.17 -45.96
N ILE A 440 -8.92 -30.33 -46.73
CA ILE A 440 -10.14 -31.06 -46.38
C ILE A 440 -9.78 -32.54 -46.11
N ASP A 441 -10.10 -33.09 -44.92
CA ASP A 441 -11.05 -34.22 -44.80
C ASP A 441 -11.20 -34.81 -43.37
N THR A 442 -12.47 -34.81 -42.95
CA THR A 442 -13.29 -35.82 -42.26
C THR A 442 -12.74 -36.80 -41.18
N ASN A 443 -13.52 -36.83 -40.08
CA ASN A 443 -13.88 -37.96 -39.20
C ASN A 443 -12.91 -38.47 -38.11
N ARG A 444 -13.25 -38.09 -36.86
CA ARG A 444 -13.66 -38.97 -35.72
C ARG A 444 -13.79 -40.46 -36.10
N ASP A 445 -13.28 -41.43 -35.35
CA ASP A 445 -13.56 -41.73 -33.94
C ASP A 445 -12.70 -42.91 -33.46
N SER A 446 -12.73 -43.15 -32.14
CA SER A 446 -12.54 -44.45 -31.45
C SER A 446 -11.23 -44.67 -30.68
N THR A 447 -11.34 -44.34 -29.40
CA THR A 447 -10.92 -45.13 -28.23
C THR A 447 -10.35 -46.54 -28.48
N GLY A 448 -9.17 -46.79 -27.91
CA GLY A 448 -8.63 -48.13 -27.66
C GLY A 448 -7.58 -48.08 -26.56
N ALA A 449 -7.88 -48.69 -25.41
CA ALA A 449 -6.97 -48.84 -24.27
C ALA A 449 -6.16 -50.15 -24.37
N ALA A 450 -4.86 -50.10 -24.08
CA ALA A 450 -4.01 -51.21 -23.57
C ALA A 450 -2.61 -50.63 -23.21
N VAL A 451 -2.21 -50.50 -21.94
CA VAL A 451 -1.58 -51.47 -21.00
C VAL A 451 -0.04 -51.66 -21.19
N ASN A 452 0.68 -51.23 -20.14
CA ASN A 452 2.00 -51.63 -19.57
C ASN A 452 3.34 -51.32 -20.27
N ALA A 453 4.17 -50.46 -19.62
CA ALA A 453 5.37 -50.84 -18.82
C ALA A 453 6.16 -49.58 -18.35
N PRO A 454 6.89 -49.64 -17.22
CA PRO A 454 7.42 -48.45 -16.54
C PRO A 454 8.79 -48.07 -17.08
N ILE A 455 8.94 -46.83 -17.54
CA ILE A 455 10.24 -46.19 -17.74
C ILE A 455 10.22 -44.98 -16.82
N GLY A 456 10.97 -45.07 -15.72
CA GLY A 456 11.07 -43.99 -14.75
C GLY A 456 11.59 -42.72 -15.43
N PRO A 457 11.03 -41.54 -15.14
CA PRO A 457 11.70 -40.30 -15.49
C PRO A 457 12.63 -39.92 -14.34
N MET A 458 13.90 -39.74 -14.69
CA MET A 458 14.80 -38.81 -14.00
C MET A 458 14.01 -37.55 -13.62
N GLU A 459 14.17 -37.09 -12.38
CA GLU A 459 13.77 -35.77 -11.94
C GLU A 459 14.36 -34.71 -12.88
N ARG A 460 13.61 -34.33 -13.91
CA ARG A 460 13.67 -32.97 -14.42
C ARG A 460 13.04 -32.12 -13.34
N HIS A 461 13.82 -31.26 -12.71
CA HIS A 461 13.28 -30.11 -12.01
C HIS A 461 12.38 -29.35 -12.99
N GLU A 462 11.07 -29.49 -12.83
CA GLU A 462 10.11 -28.61 -13.47
C GLU A 462 10.38 -27.18 -12.99
N PRO A 463 10.41 -26.18 -13.88
CA PRO A 463 10.45 -24.81 -13.45
C PRO A 463 9.16 -24.54 -12.67
N VAL A 464 9.31 -23.97 -11.47
CA VAL A 464 8.24 -23.55 -10.55
C VAL A 464 7.05 -23.02 -11.35
N LEU A 465 6.00 -23.84 -11.44
CA LEU A 465 4.75 -23.45 -12.08
C LEU A 465 4.16 -22.37 -11.17
N PHE A 466 4.19 -21.12 -11.60
CA PHE A 466 3.51 -20.04 -10.89
C PHE A 466 2.00 -20.24 -11.07
N ASP A 467 1.38 -20.83 -10.06
CA ASP A 467 -0.06 -21.08 -9.99
C ASP A 467 -0.85 -19.75 -9.97
N ASP A 468 -2.13 -19.78 -10.33
CA ASP A 468 -3.07 -18.63 -10.25
C ASP A 468 -3.03 -17.97 -8.84
N GLN A 469 -2.63 -18.77 -7.85
CA GLN A 469 -2.28 -18.41 -6.49
C GLN A 469 -1.24 -17.26 -6.33
N PHE A 470 -0.25 -17.17 -7.22
CA PHE A 470 0.77 -16.10 -7.21
C PHE A 470 0.16 -14.76 -7.66
N LEU A 471 -0.68 -14.81 -8.69
CA LEU A 471 -1.28 -13.67 -9.36
C LEU A 471 -2.35 -12.98 -8.51
N ALA A 472 -3.05 -13.72 -7.65
CA ALA A 472 -4.08 -13.19 -6.75
C ALA A 472 -3.61 -12.10 -5.77
N ASP A 473 -2.31 -12.09 -5.44
CA ASP A 473 -1.76 -11.04 -4.59
C ASP A 473 -1.51 -9.72 -5.32
N PHE A 474 -1.58 -9.73 -6.65
CA PHE A 474 -1.58 -8.55 -7.51
C PHE A 474 -2.94 -8.32 -8.19
N GLU A 475 -3.99 -9.12 -7.91
CA GLU A 475 -5.37 -8.90 -8.40
C GLU A 475 -5.89 -7.49 -8.06
N TRP A 476 -5.45 -6.90 -6.95
CA TRP A 476 -5.80 -5.51 -6.63
C TRP A 476 -5.25 -4.49 -7.63
N ALA A 477 -4.15 -4.84 -8.32
CA ALA A 477 -3.51 -4.08 -9.39
C ALA A 477 -4.08 -4.45 -10.78
N LEU A 478 -4.59 -5.67 -10.91
CA LEU A 478 -5.02 -6.33 -12.13
C LEU A 478 -6.52 -6.59 -12.00
N GLY A 479 -7.34 -5.58 -12.33
CA GLY A 479 -8.78 -5.65 -12.12
C GLY A 479 -9.36 -6.96 -12.65
N ASP A 480 -10.28 -7.55 -11.88
CA ASP A 480 -11.11 -8.65 -12.37
C ASP A 480 -11.80 -8.22 -13.66
N ASP A 481 -11.97 -9.19 -14.55
CA ASP A 481 -12.66 -9.16 -15.84
C ASP A 481 -11.73 -9.11 -17.07
N GLY A 482 -11.68 -10.25 -17.76
CA GLY A 482 -11.29 -10.38 -19.15
C GLY A 482 -12.24 -9.65 -20.10
N LEU A 483 -12.29 -8.32 -20.02
CA LEU A 483 -13.14 -7.48 -20.89
C LEU A 483 -12.42 -6.36 -21.64
N PHE A 484 -11.10 -6.25 -21.55
CA PHE A 484 -10.37 -5.36 -22.46
C PHE A 484 -9.10 -6.03 -22.99
N PRO A 485 -8.98 -6.25 -24.31
CA PRO A 485 -7.68 -6.58 -24.89
C PRO A 485 -6.70 -5.43 -24.58
N PRO A 486 -5.39 -5.71 -24.49
CA PRO A 486 -4.39 -4.66 -24.40
C PRO A 486 -4.64 -3.69 -25.55
N THR A 487 -4.92 -2.42 -25.21
CA THR A 487 -5.07 -1.37 -26.22
C THR A 487 -3.82 -1.37 -27.07
N GLU A 488 -3.96 -1.75 -28.33
CA GLU A 488 -2.91 -1.64 -29.33
C GLU A 488 -2.31 -0.22 -29.28
N PRO A 489 -1.01 -0.06 -29.51
CA PRO A 489 -0.45 1.26 -29.71
C PRO A 489 -1.11 1.86 -30.95
N TYR A 490 -2.05 2.78 -30.76
CA TYR A 490 -2.66 3.53 -31.86
C TYR A 490 -1.53 4.16 -32.66
N GLY A 491 -1.37 3.66 -33.89
CA GLY A 491 -0.43 4.17 -34.85
C GLY A 491 -0.68 5.65 -35.10
N SER A 492 0.40 6.40 -35.14
CA SER A 492 0.46 7.73 -35.72
C SER A 492 -0.05 7.66 -37.17
N GLY A 493 -1.28 8.11 -37.41
CA GLY A 493 -1.87 7.92 -38.72
C GLY A 493 -3.11 8.75 -38.97
N TRP A 494 -3.10 10.04 -38.62
CA TRP A 494 -4.04 10.99 -39.23
C TRP A 494 -3.31 12.28 -39.58
N SER A 495 -3.40 12.60 -40.86
CA SER A 495 -2.86 13.75 -41.59
C SER A 495 -3.41 15.07 -41.10
#